data_AF-A0AAU2SYC1-F1
#
_entry.id   AF-A0AAU2SYC1-F1
#
_cell.length_a   1.000
_cell.length_b   1.000
_cell.length_c   1.000
_cell.angle_alpha   90.00
_cell.angle_beta   90.00
_cell.angle_gamma   90.00
#
_symmetry.space_group_name_H-M   'P 1'
#
loop_
_entity.id
_entity.type
_entity.pdbx_description
1 polymer ?
#
loop_
_entity_poly.entity_id
_entity_poly.type
_entity_poly.pdbx_seq_one_letter_code
_entity_poly.pdbx_strand_id
1 'polypeptide(L)'
;MEGTNPVNKKLAAVMSGGAVLVLALTGCSSGDDGNKELDAWAKQVCDALPAQDAKVDAANAAIKQAATDNNAPANVQKTDSQAFQDMSDAYGALAQAVQKAGTPPGVDDGEKKQKDAVSALTTLSTSYAGLKKQVDALDTKDQAKFADGLQDIATDLGELSKSGNTALKNLEQGDVKNAMANQASCKKVATSASARATTG
;
A
#
# COMPACT_ATOMS: atom_id res chain seq x y z
N MET A 1 -11.37 34.23 -73.33
CA MET A 1 -11.42 34.18 -71.85
C MET A 1 -10.45 33.09 -71.38
N GLU A 2 -9.13 33.20 -71.61
CA GLU A 2 -8.16 34.18 -71.05
C GLU A 2 -8.14 34.11 -69.51
N GLY A 3 -7.04 33.86 -68.78
CA GLY A 3 -5.61 33.70 -69.08
C GLY A 3 -4.91 32.97 -67.89
N THR A 4 -3.91 32.12 -68.13
CA THR A 4 -2.44 32.34 -68.00
C THR A 4 -1.87 32.45 -66.58
N ASN A 5 -1.00 31.48 -66.23
CA ASN A 5 -0.05 31.44 -65.08
C ASN A 5 0.95 32.63 -65.10
N PRO A 6 1.72 32.85 -64.00
CA PRO A 6 3.06 32.26 -63.99
C PRO A 6 3.60 31.81 -62.62
N VAL A 7 4.61 30.94 -62.71
CA VAL A 7 5.49 30.40 -61.66
C VAL A 7 6.70 31.32 -61.45
N ASN A 8 7.13 31.54 -60.21
CA ASN A 8 8.48 31.97 -59.78
C ASN A 8 8.75 31.28 -58.42
N LYS A 9 9.62 30.29 -58.22
CA LYS A 9 11.07 30.07 -58.42
C LYS A 9 11.97 30.81 -57.41
N LYS A 10 12.62 30.00 -56.55
CA LYS A 10 13.78 30.25 -55.64
C LYS A 10 13.42 30.97 -54.32
N LEU A 11 13.86 30.55 -53.12
CA LEU A 11 15.19 30.13 -52.68
C LEU A 11 15.11 29.11 -51.53
N ALA A 12 15.99 28.11 -51.57
CA ALA A 12 16.36 27.31 -50.42
C ALA A 12 17.25 28.15 -49.48
N ALA A 13 17.04 28.03 -48.17
CA ALA A 13 18.04 28.34 -47.16
C ALA A 13 17.89 27.34 -46.01
N VAL A 14 18.80 26.38 -46.00
CA VAL A 14 19.12 25.53 -44.84
C VAL A 14 19.84 26.40 -43.82
N MET A 15 19.45 26.32 -42.55
CA MET A 15 20.38 26.49 -41.43
C MET A 15 19.97 25.53 -40.31
N SER A 16 20.78 24.49 -40.16
CA SER A 16 20.90 23.72 -38.95
C SER A 16 21.45 24.63 -37.85
N GLY A 17 20.68 24.78 -36.76
CA GLY A 17 21.11 25.48 -35.55
C GLY A 17 20.23 25.02 -34.40
N GLY A 18 20.85 24.39 -33.41
CA GLY A 18 20.16 23.74 -32.30
C GLY A 18 19.24 24.67 -31.52
N ALA A 19 18.04 24.18 -31.21
CA ALA A 19 17.24 24.66 -30.11
C ALA A 19 16.92 23.46 -29.23
N VAL A 20 17.43 23.52 -28.01
CA VAL A 20 17.05 22.63 -26.91
C VAL A 20 15.52 22.66 -26.82
N LEU A 21 14.88 21.54 -27.14
CA LEU A 21 13.47 21.33 -26.80
C LEU A 21 13.40 21.21 -25.27
N VAL A 22 13.31 22.37 -24.63
CA VAL A 22 12.87 22.49 -23.25
C VAL A 22 11.47 21.87 -23.21
N LEU A 23 11.35 20.73 -22.51
CA LEU A 23 10.07 20.12 -22.20
C LEU A 23 9.26 21.10 -21.36
N ALA A 24 8.45 21.90 -22.03
CA ALA A 24 7.40 22.69 -21.43
C ALA A 24 6.25 21.75 -21.05
N LEU A 25 6.32 21.13 -19.87
CA LEU A 25 5.21 20.41 -19.27
C LEU A 25 4.26 21.40 -18.58
N THR A 26 3.42 22.06 -19.37
CA THR A 26 2.17 22.66 -18.89
C THR A 26 1.10 22.45 -19.95
N GLY A 27 0.10 21.63 -19.67
CA GLY A 27 -1.06 21.50 -20.56
C GLY A 27 -1.84 20.20 -20.37
N CYS A 28 -2.83 20.27 -19.50
CA CYS A 28 -3.85 19.25 -19.27
C CYS A 28 -4.76 19.08 -20.52
N SER A 29 -5.20 17.83 -20.75
CA SER A 29 -6.48 17.40 -21.35
C SER A 29 -6.47 16.72 -22.73
N SER A 30 -7.20 15.58 -22.75
CA SER A 30 -7.88 14.93 -23.88
C SER A 30 -7.12 13.86 -24.67
N GLY A 31 -7.10 12.66 -24.12
CA GLY A 31 -6.79 11.41 -24.82
C GLY A 31 -6.80 10.27 -23.79
N ASP A 32 -7.25 9.10 -24.18
CA ASP A 32 -7.40 7.86 -23.38
C ASP A 32 -6.04 7.26 -22.93
N ASP A 33 -5.07 8.11 -22.60
CA ASP A 33 -3.76 7.80 -22.07
C ASP A 33 -3.77 8.24 -20.60
N GLY A 34 -3.99 7.28 -19.69
CA GLY A 34 -3.89 7.51 -18.24
C GLY A 34 -2.56 8.17 -17.85
N ASN A 35 -2.52 8.77 -16.65
CA ASN A 35 -1.30 9.35 -16.10
C ASN A 35 -0.25 8.23 -15.89
N LYS A 36 0.60 8.02 -16.91
CA LYS A 36 1.60 6.94 -16.96
C LYS A 36 2.59 7.01 -15.80
N GLU A 37 2.83 8.20 -15.27
CA GLU A 37 3.71 8.44 -14.12
C GLU A 37 3.02 7.99 -12.82
N LEU A 38 1.73 8.28 -12.67
CA LEU A 38 0.91 7.78 -11.57
C LEU A 38 0.72 6.26 -11.64
N ASP A 39 0.56 5.69 -12.84
CA ASP A 39 0.49 4.24 -13.02
C ASP A 39 1.81 3.56 -12.66
N ALA A 40 2.96 4.15 -13.02
CA ALA A 40 4.28 3.65 -12.63
C ALA A 40 4.49 3.74 -11.10
N TRP A 41 4.09 4.85 -10.49
CA TRP A 41 4.08 5.01 -9.04
C TRP A 41 3.20 3.95 -8.37
N ALA A 42 1.98 3.75 -8.88
CA ALA A 42 1.04 2.77 -8.35
C ALA A 42 1.59 1.36 -8.50
N LYS A 43 2.25 1.03 -9.62
CA LYS A 43 2.92 -0.25 -9.82
C LYS A 43 3.99 -0.50 -8.76
N GLN A 44 4.84 0.48 -8.47
CA GLN A 44 5.88 0.35 -7.46
C GLN A 44 5.31 0.02 -6.07
N VAL A 45 4.22 0.69 -5.68
CA VAL A 45 3.53 0.42 -4.41
C VAL A 45 2.83 -0.95 -4.45
N CYS A 46 2.08 -1.23 -5.53
CA CYS A 46 1.31 -2.45 -5.69
C CYS A 46 2.16 -3.72 -5.78
N ASP A 47 3.38 -3.65 -6.31
CA ASP A 47 4.27 -4.81 -6.42
C ASP A 47 4.84 -5.22 -5.04
N ALA A 48 4.83 -4.32 -4.05
CA ALA A 48 5.21 -4.66 -2.68
C ALA A 48 4.09 -5.38 -1.90
N LEU A 49 2.82 -5.18 -2.27
CA LEU A 49 1.67 -5.67 -1.49
C LEU A 49 1.56 -7.19 -1.40
N PRO A 50 1.71 -8.00 -2.47
CA PRO A 50 1.39 -9.44 -2.41
C PRO A 50 2.17 -10.22 -1.36
N ALA A 51 3.47 -9.93 -1.19
CA ALA A 51 4.30 -10.61 -0.21
C ALA A 51 3.90 -10.25 1.23
N GLN A 52 3.51 -9.00 1.46
CA GLN A 52 3.13 -8.53 2.79
C GLN A 52 1.70 -8.95 3.16
N ASP A 53 0.77 -8.97 2.20
CA ASP A 53 -0.59 -9.53 2.38
C ASP A 53 -0.52 -11.02 2.75
N ALA A 54 0.29 -11.80 2.03
CA ALA A 54 0.49 -13.22 2.35
C ALA A 54 1.11 -13.44 3.75
N LYS A 55 2.02 -12.54 4.17
CA LYS A 55 2.61 -12.59 5.51
C LYS A 55 1.56 -12.30 6.60
N VAL A 56 0.74 -11.26 6.42
CA VAL A 56 -0.34 -10.92 7.35
C VAL A 56 -1.37 -12.06 7.42
N ASP A 57 -1.71 -12.68 6.28
CA ASP A 57 -2.62 -13.83 6.24
C ASP A 57 -2.06 -15.04 7.00
N ALA A 58 -0.79 -15.37 6.78
CA ALA A 58 -0.14 -16.48 7.49
C ALA A 58 -0.10 -16.22 9.00
N ALA A 59 0.19 -14.99 9.41
CA ALA A 59 0.18 -14.59 10.82
C ALA A 59 -1.22 -14.72 11.44
N ASN A 60 -2.27 -14.23 10.77
CA ASN A 60 -3.66 -14.38 11.22
C ASN A 60 -4.10 -15.85 11.30
N ALA A 61 -3.71 -16.67 10.32
CA ALA A 61 -4.01 -18.09 10.33
C ALA A 61 -3.31 -18.81 11.49
N ALA A 62 -2.06 -18.47 11.78
CA ALA A 62 -1.31 -19.02 12.91
C ALA A 62 -1.95 -18.68 14.26
N ILE A 63 -2.38 -17.43 14.46
CA ILE A 63 -3.10 -17.00 15.68
C ILE A 63 -4.41 -17.80 15.82
N LYS A 64 -5.20 -17.88 14.74
CA LYS A 64 -6.47 -18.62 14.75
C LYS A 64 -6.27 -20.08 15.10
N GLN A 65 -5.26 -20.72 14.50
CA GLN A 65 -4.92 -22.11 14.78
C GLN A 65 -4.43 -22.30 16.22
N ALA A 66 -3.60 -21.38 16.72
CA ALA A 66 -3.10 -21.42 18.10
C ALA A 66 -4.25 -21.41 19.11
N ALA A 67 -5.30 -20.65 18.84
CA ALA A 67 -6.49 -20.56 19.67
C ALA A 67 -7.38 -21.82 19.65
N THR A 68 -7.36 -22.62 18.58
CA THR A 68 -8.24 -23.79 18.43
C THR A 68 -7.60 -25.12 18.84
N ASP A 69 -6.27 -25.24 18.76
CA ASP A 69 -5.60 -26.54 18.85
C ASP A 69 -5.32 -27.02 20.31
N ASN A 70 -6.05 -26.51 21.31
CA ASN A 70 -5.81 -26.78 22.74
C ASN A 70 -4.31 -26.64 23.14
N ASN A 71 -3.68 -25.55 22.69
CA ASN A 71 -2.26 -25.34 22.89
C ASN A 71 -1.92 -24.98 24.35
N ALA A 72 -0.73 -25.41 24.80
CA ALA A 72 -0.14 -24.92 26.04
C ALA A 72 0.10 -23.40 25.95
N PRO A 73 -0.08 -22.63 27.04
CA PRO A 73 0.13 -21.17 27.05
C PRO A 73 1.45 -20.72 26.42
N ALA A 74 2.55 -21.44 26.66
CA ALA A 74 3.85 -21.13 26.06
C ALA A 74 3.87 -21.25 24.52
N ASN A 75 3.10 -22.18 23.95
CA ASN A 75 3.00 -22.32 22.49
C ASN A 75 2.12 -21.22 21.89
N VAL A 76 1.03 -20.85 22.57
CA VAL A 76 0.18 -19.71 22.18
C VAL A 76 1.01 -18.43 22.20
N GLN A 77 1.69 -18.14 23.31
CA GLN A 77 2.57 -16.97 23.44
C GLN A 77 3.60 -16.90 22.29
N LYS A 78 4.32 -18.00 22.04
CA LYS A 78 5.35 -18.02 20.99
C LYS A 78 4.75 -17.77 19.60
N THR A 79 3.60 -18.37 19.32
CA THR A 79 2.93 -18.24 18.03
C THR A 79 2.41 -16.83 17.82
N ASP A 80 1.70 -16.28 18.82
CA ASP A 80 1.15 -14.94 18.77
C ASP A 80 2.25 -13.88 18.71
N SER A 81 3.35 -14.06 19.46
CA SER A 81 4.52 -13.18 19.35
C SER A 81 5.09 -13.19 17.93
N GLN A 82 5.25 -14.35 17.31
CA GLN A 82 5.80 -14.43 15.95
C GLN A 82 4.82 -13.79 14.95
N ALA A 83 3.53 -14.07 15.09
CA ALA A 83 2.50 -13.49 14.23
C ALA A 83 2.47 -11.95 14.32
N PHE A 84 2.52 -11.38 15.52
CA PHE A 84 2.59 -9.92 15.68
C PHE A 84 3.90 -9.32 15.17
N GLN A 85 5.03 -10.03 15.28
CA GLN A 85 6.28 -9.61 14.63
C GLN A 85 6.11 -9.56 13.10
N ASP A 86 5.55 -10.62 12.51
CA ASP A 86 5.34 -10.71 11.07
C ASP A 86 4.40 -9.62 10.54
N MET A 87 3.33 -9.32 11.27
CA MET A 87 2.44 -8.19 10.96
C MET A 87 3.17 -6.85 11.07
N SER A 88 3.92 -6.63 12.15
CA SER A 88 4.74 -5.42 12.32
C SER A 88 5.67 -5.20 11.13
N ASP A 89 6.40 -6.23 10.73
CA ASP A 89 7.35 -6.18 9.61
C ASP A 89 6.64 -5.96 8.27
N ALA A 90 5.49 -6.60 8.07
CA ALA A 90 4.68 -6.43 6.86
C ALA A 90 4.26 -4.97 6.66
N TYR A 91 3.65 -4.35 7.68
CA TYR A 91 3.22 -2.96 7.61
C TYR A 91 4.42 -1.99 7.51
N GLY A 92 5.52 -2.29 8.20
CA GLY A 92 6.76 -1.51 8.08
C GLY A 92 7.33 -1.55 6.66
N ALA A 93 7.32 -2.72 6.00
CA ALA A 93 7.77 -2.87 4.63
C ALA A 93 6.86 -2.10 3.64
N LEU A 94 5.54 -2.09 3.87
CA LEU A 94 4.62 -1.28 3.08
C LEU A 94 4.85 0.22 3.26
N ALA A 95 5.07 0.67 4.50
CA ALA A 95 5.42 2.07 4.77
C ALA A 95 6.67 2.48 3.98
N GLN A 96 7.70 1.64 3.98
CA GLN A 96 8.92 1.88 3.20
C GLN A 96 8.67 1.86 1.68
N ALA A 97 7.78 1.01 1.18
CA ALA A 97 7.44 0.96 -0.23
C ALA A 97 6.79 2.28 -0.69
N VAL A 98 5.82 2.79 0.07
CA VAL A 98 5.18 4.10 -0.19
C VAL A 98 6.17 5.24 -0.01
N GLN A 99 7.07 5.16 0.97
CA GLN A 99 8.14 6.15 1.16
C GLN A 99 9.10 6.19 -0.04
N LYS A 100 9.52 5.02 -0.53
CA LYS A 100 10.41 4.90 -1.69
C LYS A 100 9.75 5.32 -3.00
N ALA A 101 8.44 5.14 -3.13
CA ALA A 101 7.69 5.60 -4.31
C ALA A 101 7.57 7.13 -4.37
N GLY A 102 7.67 7.80 -3.22
CA GLY A 102 7.59 9.26 -3.14
C GLY A 102 6.17 9.78 -3.39
N THR A 103 6.05 11.07 -3.69
CA THR A 103 4.77 11.73 -3.93
C THR A 103 4.09 11.17 -5.19
N PRO A 104 2.80 10.78 -5.15
CA PRO A 104 2.06 10.32 -6.32
C PRO A 104 1.96 11.47 -7.36
N PRO A 105 2.46 11.28 -8.60
CA PRO A 105 2.48 12.32 -9.62
C PRO A 105 1.08 12.75 -10.05
N GLY A 106 0.85 14.05 -10.23
CA GLY A 106 -0.40 14.59 -10.76
C GLY A 106 -1.62 14.40 -9.85
N VAL A 107 -1.41 14.12 -8.56
CA VAL A 107 -2.48 13.96 -7.56
C VAL A 107 -2.54 15.19 -6.65
N ASP A 108 -3.73 15.78 -6.52
CA ASP A 108 -3.98 16.87 -5.57
C ASP A 108 -3.67 16.41 -4.14
N ASP A 109 -2.96 17.27 -3.40
CA ASP A 109 -2.42 16.99 -2.06
C ASP A 109 -1.56 15.71 -1.99
N GLY A 110 -0.91 15.33 -3.10
CA GLY A 110 -0.15 14.08 -3.20
C GLY A 110 0.91 13.91 -2.10
N GLU A 111 1.65 14.97 -1.76
CA GLU A 111 2.66 14.91 -0.68
C GLU A 111 2.02 14.61 0.68
N LYS A 112 0.88 15.24 0.97
CA LYS A 112 0.14 14.98 2.20
C LYS A 112 -0.38 13.55 2.23
N LYS A 113 -1.00 13.07 1.14
CA LYS A 113 -1.49 11.69 1.01
C LYS A 113 -0.38 10.66 1.22
N GLN A 114 0.79 10.92 0.64
CA GLN A 114 1.97 10.08 0.80
C GLN A 114 2.44 10.03 2.26
N LYS A 115 2.58 11.19 2.91
CA LYS A 115 3.01 11.28 4.32
C LYS A 115 2.02 10.63 5.26
N ASP A 116 0.72 10.87 5.06
CA ASP A 116 -0.34 10.28 5.85
C ASP A 116 -0.33 8.75 5.72
N ALA A 117 -0.13 8.22 4.51
CA ALA A 117 0.01 6.78 4.28
C ALA A 117 1.23 6.16 4.97
N VAL A 118 2.40 6.78 4.84
CA VAL A 118 3.61 6.32 5.53
C VAL A 118 3.41 6.35 7.04
N SER A 119 2.82 7.42 7.57
CA SER A 119 2.52 7.56 8.99
C SER A 119 1.56 6.47 9.48
N ALA A 120 0.48 6.22 8.74
CA ALA A 120 -0.50 5.17 9.04
C ALA A 120 0.12 3.78 9.09
N LEU A 121 0.89 3.41 8.07
CA LEU A 121 1.54 2.11 7.96
C LEU A 121 2.63 1.94 9.03
N THR A 122 3.38 3.01 9.34
CA THR A 122 4.37 3.02 10.43
C THR A 122 3.71 2.87 11.80
N THR A 123 2.55 3.51 11.99
CA THR A 123 1.76 3.38 13.22
C THR A 123 1.28 1.94 13.39
N LEU A 124 0.71 1.33 12.34
CA LEU A 124 0.33 -0.09 12.36
C LEU A 124 1.51 -1.01 12.70
N SER A 125 2.65 -0.80 12.04
CA SER A 125 3.89 -1.54 12.33
C SER A 125 4.26 -1.46 13.82
N THR A 126 4.30 -0.24 14.36
CA THR A 126 4.65 0.01 15.75
C THR A 126 3.63 -0.57 16.73
N SER A 127 2.34 -0.49 16.41
CA SER A 127 1.26 -1.06 17.23
C SER A 127 1.38 -2.59 17.33
N TYR A 128 1.62 -3.28 16.21
CA TYR A 128 1.85 -4.74 16.23
C TYR A 128 3.13 -5.11 16.97
N ALA A 129 4.21 -4.33 16.86
CA ALA A 129 5.40 -4.52 17.70
C ALA A 129 5.10 -4.31 19.19
N GLY A 130 4.16 -3.42 19.53
CA GLY A 130 3.64 -3.24 20.88
C GLY A 130 2.88 -4.47 21.38
N LEU A 131 1.94 -4.99 20.58
CA LEU A 131 1.18 -6.21 20.89
C LEU A 131 2.10 -7.41 21.09
N LYS A 132 3.14 -7.56 20.26
CA LYS A 132 4.19 -8.56 20.46
C LYS A 132 4.79 -8.47 21.87
N LYS A 133 5.20 -7.27 22.31
CA LYS A 133 5.79 -7.09 23.65
C LYS A 133 4.82 -7.46 24.76
N GLN A 134 3.53 -7.18 24.59
CA GLN A 134 2.51 -7.58 25.55
C GLN A 134 2.37 -9.10 25.61
N VAL A 135 2.32 -9.78 24.46
CA VAL A 135 2.33 -11.25 24.39
C VAL A 135 3.56 -11.83 25.08
N ASP A 136 4.75 -11.32 24.76
CA ASP A 136 6.02 -11.77 25.35
C ASP A 136 6.02 -11.67 26.89
N ALA A 137 5.26 -10.73 27.44
CA ALA A 137 5.17 -10.48 28.88
C ALA A 137 4.12 -11.35 29.60
N LEU A 138 3.29 -12.10 28.87
CA LEU A 138 2.26 -12.95 29.47
C LEU A 138 2.87 -14.05 30.36
N ASP A 139 2.21 -14.33 31.48
CA ASP A 139 2.61 -15.41 32.39
C ASP A 139 2.10 -16.76 31.87
N THR A 140 2.99 -17.54 31.25
CA THR A 140 2.64 -18.86 30.69
C THR A 140 2.49 -19.96 31.74
N LYS A 141 2.77 -19.68 33.02
CA LYS A 141 2.68 -20.64 34.12
C LYS A 141 1.37 -20.50 34.90
N ASP A 142 0.69 -19.38 34.77
CA ASP A 142 -0.59 -19.09 35.42
C ASP A 142 -1.67 -18.93 34.34
N GLN A 143 -2.50 -19.97 34.17
CA GLN A 143 -3.48 -20.03 33.10
C GLN A 143 -4.54 -18.92 33.20
N ALA A 144 -4.91 -18.51 34.41
CA ALA A 144 -5.88 -17.43 34.60
C ALA A 144 -5.30 -16.10 34.15
N LYS A 145 -4.08 -15.76 34.62
CA LYS A 145 -3.40 -14.53 34.18
C LYS A 145 -3.07 -14.52 32.70
N PHE A 146 -2.73 -15.68 32.14
CA PHE A 146 -2.49 -15.81 30.71
C PHE A 146 -3.75 -15.45 29.90
N ALA A 147 -4.89 -16.01 30.30
CA ALA A 147 -6.18 -15.74 29.66
C ALA A 147 -6.60 -14.27 29.80
N ASP A 148 -6.42 -13.68 30.99
CA ASP A 148 -6.72 -12.26 31.23
C ASP A 148 -5.85 -11.37 30.33
N GLY A 149 -4.55 -11.61 30.26
CA GLY A 149 -3.67 -10.82 29.39
C GLY A 149 -3.96 -11.00 27.90
N LEU A 150 -4.40 -12.18 27.44
CA LEU A 150 -4.89 -12.36 26.07
C LEU A 150 -6.17 -11.53 25.80
N GLN A 151 -7.03 -11.34 26.79
CA GLN A 151 -8.23 -10.50 26.66
C GLN A 151 -7.87 -9.00 26.54
N ASP A 152 -6.85 -8.54 27.26
CA ASP A 152 -6.32 -7.19 27.11
C ASP A 152 -5.76 -6.97 25.69
N ILE A 153 -4.94 -7.92 25.20
CA ILE A 153 -4.40 -7.89 23.83
C ILE A 153 -5.52 -7.89 22.77
N ALA A 154 -6.59 -8.67 22.98
CA ALA A 154 -7.74 -8.69 22.09
C ALA A 154 -8.50 -7.34 22.07
N THR A 155 -8.53 -6.64 23.20
CA THR A 155 -9.10 -5.30 23.31
C THR A 155 -8.28 -4.30 22.50
N ASP A 156 -6.96 -4.29 22.67
CA ASP A 156 -6.03 -3.43 21.92
C ASP A 156 -6.10 -3.70 20.42
N LEU A 157 -6.20 -4.97 20.00
CA LEU A 157 -6.43 -5.36 18.60
C LEU A 157 -7.75 -4.80 18.06
N GLY A 158 -8.81 -4.81 18.86
CA GLY A 158 -10.10 -4.23 18.51
C GLY A 158 -10.03 -2.72 18.28
N GLU A 159 -9.22 -2.00 19.06
CA GLU A 159 -8.96 -0.57 18.86
C GLU A 159 -8.06 -0.29 17.64
N LEU A 160 -7.02 -1.10 17.46
CA LEU A 160 -6.13 -1.03 16.31
C LEU A 160 -6.90 -1.23 15.00
N SER A 161 -7.81 -2.19 14.96
CA SER A 161 -8.65 -2.48 13.79
C SER A 161 -9.55 -1.30 13.40
N LYS A 162 -10.03 -0.52 14.37
CA LYS A 162 -10.86 0.67 14.11
C LYS A 162 -10.02 1.83 13.56
N SER A 163 -8.85 2.08 14.16
CA SER A 163 -7.97 3.19 13.78
C SER A 163 -7.28 2.94 12.43
N GLY A 164 -6.74 1.74 12.20
CA GLY A 164 -6.06 1.35 10.96
C GLY A 164 -6.93 1.47 9.71
N ASN A 165 -8.20 1.06 9.81
CA ASN A 165 -9.16 1.16 8.71
C ASN A 165 -9.43 2.59 8.26
N THR A 166 -9.34 3.57 9.15
CA THR A 166 -9.60 4.98 8.80
C THR A 166 -8.45 5.55 7.99
N ALA A 167 -7.21 5.24 8.37
CA ALA A 167 -6.03 5.80 7.74
C ALA A 167 -5.77 5.20 6.34
N LEU A 168 -5.96 3.89 6.17
CA LEU A 168 -5.87 3.21 4.87
C LEU A 168 -6.97 3.67 3.91
N LYS A 169 -8.21 3.85 4.40
CA LYS A 169 -9.32 4.38 3.58
C LYS A 169 -9.04 5.76 2.99
N ASN A 170 -8.23 6.59 3.63
CA ASN A 170 -7.87 7.91 3.10
C ASN A 170 -6.84 7.84 1.97
N LEU A 171 -5.98 6.81 1.97
CA LEU A 171 -5.05 6.54 0.88
C LEU A 171 -5.77 5.98 -0.35
N GLU A 172 -6.79 5.15 -0.14
CA GLU A 172 -7.56 4.48 -1.19
C GLU A 172 -8.70 5.34 -1.78
N GLN A 173 -8.44 6.62 -2.03
CA GLN A 173 -9.42 7.55 -2.60
C GLN A 173 -8.92 8.23 -3.89
N GLY A 174 -9.86 8.64 -4.74
CA GLY A 174 -9.59 9.41 -5.96
C GLY A 174 -8.65 8.70 -6.94
N ASP A 175 -7.79 9.47 -7.59
CA ASP A 175 -6.93 8.97 -8.67
C ASP A 175 -5.92 7.92 -8.22
N VAL A 176 -5.45 8.01 -6.97
CA VAL A 176 -4.57 6.98 -6.38
C VAL A 176 -5.27 5.63 -6.35
N LYS A 177 -6.54 5.59 -5.92
CA LYS A 177 -7.35 4.37 -5.92
C LYS A 177 -7.47 3.78 -7.33
N ASN A 178 -7.79 4.63 -8.31
CA ASN A 178 -7.98 4.18 -9.69
C ASN A 178 -6.67 3.63 -10.29
N ALA A 179 -5.55 4.32 -10.07
CA ALA A 179 -4.25 3.89 -10.54
C ALA A 179 -3.82 2.56 -9.90
N MET A 180 -4.00 2.40 -8.58
CA MET A 180 -3.72 1.14 -7.88
C MET A 180 -4.65 0.01 -8.34
N ALA A 181 -5.94 0.29 -8.53
CA ALA A 181 -6.92 -0.69 -8.99
C ALA A 181 -6.62 -1.20 -10.41
N ASN A 182 -5.87 -0.45 -11.23
CA ASN A 182 -5.43 -0.89 -12.55
C ASN A 182 -4.24 -1.86 -12.51
N GLN A 183 -3.47 -1.88 -11.42
CA GLN A 183 -2.27 -2.71 -11.31
C GLN A 183 -2.61 -4.18 -11.04
N ALA A 184 -2.00 -5.08 -11.82
CA ALA A 184 -2.24 -6.53 -11.71
C ALA A 184 -1.94 -7.08 -10.30
N SER A 185 -0.86 -6.63 -9.67
CA SER A 185 -0.46 -7.05 -8.32
C SER A 185 -1.49 -6.68 -7.27
N CYS A 186 -2.03 -5.45 -7.32
CA CYS A 186 -3.11 -4.99 -6.44
C CYS A 186 -4.43 -5.73 -6.71
N LYS A 187 -4.80 -5.96 -7.97
CA LYS A 187 -6.00 -6.76 -8.34
C LYS A 187 -5.95 -8.17 -7.76
N LYS A 188 -4.77 -8.81 -7.80
CA LYS A 188 -4.57 -10.14 -7.23
C LYS A 188 -4.86 -10.16 -5.74
N VAL A 189 -4.32 -9.20 -4.99
CA VAL A 189 -4.56 -9.05 -3.55
C VAL A 189 -6.04 -8.81 -3.25
N ALA A 190 -6.69 -7.89 -3.97
CA ALA A 190 -8.12 -7.59 -3.81
C ALA A 190 -9.02 -8.82 -4.07
N THR A 191 -8.66 -9.64 -5.07
CA THR A 191 -9.36 -10.90 -5.37
C THR A 191 -9.20 -11.89 -4.21
N SER A 192 -7.99 -12.06 -3.69
CA SER A 192 -7.73 -12.90 -2.51
C SER A 192 -8.50 -12.41 -1.28
N ALA A 193 -8.60 -11.09 -1.07
CA ALA A 193 -9.34 -10.49 0.04
C ALA A 193 -10.85 -10.76 -0.07
N SER A 194 -11.40 -10.65 -1.27
CA SER A 194 -12.81 -10.92 -1.53
C SER A 194 -13.16 -12.40 -1.34
N ALA A 195 -12.28 -13.32 -1.76
CA ALA A 195 -12.46 -14.75 -1.53
C ALA A 195 -12.51 -15.08 -0.03
N ARG A 196 -11.64 -14.47 0.78
CA ARG A 196 -11.62 -14.60 2.25
C ARG A 196 -12.96 -14.17 2.87
N ALA A 197 -13.51 -13.04 2.44
CA ALA A 197 -14.77 -12.49 2.97
C ALA A 197 -16.00 -13.35 2.66
N THR A 198 -15.97 -14.17 1.61
CA THR A 198 -17.07 -15.10 1.27
C THR A 198 -16.98 -16.45 1.98
N THR A 199 -15.85 -16.76 2.60
CA THR A 199 -15.60 -18.05 3.28
C THR A 199 -15.59 -17.96 4.82
N GLY A 200 -15.70 -16.76 5.38
CA GLY A 200 -15.76 -16.51 6.83
C GLY A 200 -17.18 -16.33 7.31
#